data_AF-A0A800JAY3-F1
#
_entry.id   AF-A0A800JAY3-F1
#
_cell.length_a   1.000
_cell.length_b   1.000
_cell.length_c   1.000
_cell.angle_alpha   90.00
_cell.angle_beta   90.00
_cell.angle_gamma   90.00
#
_symmetry.space_group_name_H-M   'P 1'
#
loop_
_entity.id
_entity.type
_entity.pdbx_description
1 polymer ?
#
loop_
_entity_poly.entity_id
_entity_poly.type
_entity_poly.pdbx_seq_one_letter_code
_entity_poly.pdbx_strand_id
1 'polypeptide(L)'
;MLILLLVLTFRHSSISLSFLGVFAGMILDSLSHGYIGLYGISFFVTLLLARLLIKLFYANTFFAVSLAVSVMTILEGWISLSILGMLETELNQSSLMLTSTLPLAVLHGLVSPFILQSVIWGENHFIGDTA
;
A
#
# COMPACT_ATOMS: atom_id res chain seq x y z
N MET A 1 2.14 -7.14 -2.16
CA MET A 1 3.03 -6.64 -1.08
C MET A 1 2.54 -5.33 -0.48
N LEU A 2 2.10 -4.36 -1.29
CA LEU A 2 1.60 -3.05 -0.82
C LEU A 2 0.53 -3.14 0.28
N ILE A 3 -0.49 -3.98 0.13
CA ILE A 3 -1.61 -4.09 1.09
C ILE A 3 -1.16 -4.39 2.52
N LEU A 4 -0.17 -5.28 2.69
CA LEU A 4 0.36 -5.63 4.01
C LEU A 4 1.11 -4.43 4.62
N LEU A 5 1.89 -3.72 3.81
CA LEU A 5 2.65 -2.55 4.25
C LEU A 5 1.75 -1.38 4.62
N LEU A 6 0.66 -1.16 3.87
CA LEU A 6 -0.35 -0.16 4.21
C LEU A 6 -1.03 -0.48 5.54
N VAL A 7 -1.48 -1.73 5.72
CA VAL A 7 -2.11 -2.18 6.98
C VAL A 7 -1.16 -2.00 8.17
N LEU A 8 0.12 -2.39 8.03
CA LEU A 8 1.13 -2.20 9.07
C LEU A 8 1.42 -0.72 9.34
N THR A 9 1.45 0.11 8.29
CA THR A 9 1.69 1.56 8.42
C THR A 9 0.55 2.23 9.17
N PHE A 10 -0.70 1.87 8.88
CA PHE A 10 -1.86 2.35 9.62
C PHE A 10 -1.93 1.85 11.07
N ARG A 11 -1.23 0.76 11.41
CA ARG A 11 -1.15 0.27 12.79
C ARG A 11 -0.04 0.92 13.61
N HIS A 12 1.18 0.95 13.09
CA HIS A 12 2.39 1.28 13.87
C HIS A 12 3.07 2.61 13.49
N SER A 13 2.66 3.26 12.39
CA SER A 13 3.10 4.61 11.96
C SER A 13 4.60 4.90 11.95
N SER A 14 5.45 3.88 11.91
CA SER A 14 6.89 4.05 11.96
C SER A 14 7.44 4.43 10.59
N ILE A 15 8.38 5.39 10.55
CA ILE A 15 9.04 5.79 9.30
C ILE A 15 9.83 4.64 8.65
N SER A 16 10.29 3.68 9.46
CA SER A 16 10.99 2.49 8.97
C SER A 16 10.13 1.66 8.01
N LEU A 17 8.81 1.67 8.16
CA LEU A 17 7.90 0.97 7.23
C LEU A 17 7.93 1.57 5.83
N SER A 18 8.12 2.88 5.69
CA SER A 18 8.29 3.52 4.37
C SER A 18 9.55 3.00 3.67
N PHE A 19 10.65 2.85 4.40
CA PHE A 19 11.88 2.24 3.86
C PHE A 19 11.71 0.76 3.53
N LEU A 20 10.96 0.02 4.34
CA LEU A 20 10.61 -1.37 4.04
C LEU A 20 9.78 -1.48 2.75
N GLY A 21 8.96 -0.46 2.45
CA GLY A 21 8.30 -0.30 1.16
C GLY A 21 9.23 -0.14 -0.03
N VAL A 22 10.34 0.59 0.12
CA VAL A 22 11.37 0.68 -0.95
C VAL A 22 11.90 -0.71 -1.28
N PHE A 23 12.26 -1.50 -0.26
CA PHE A 23 12.78 -2.85 -0.47
C PHE A 23 11.73 -3.77 -1.12
N ALA A 24 10.49 -3.73 -0.63
CA ALA A 24 9.39 -4.50 -1.24
C ALA A 24 9.12 -4.09 -2.69
N GLY A 25 9.20 -2.79 -2.99
CA GLY A 25 9.06 -2.26 -4.34
C GLY A 25 10.20 -2.69 -5.25
N MET A 26 11.46 -2.63 -4.79
CA MET A 26 12.61 -3.11 -5.57
C MET A 26 12.55 -4.61 -5.86
N ILE A 27 12.03 -5.41 -4.93
CA ILE A 27 11.77 -6.85 -5.18
C ILE A 27 10.75 -6.99 -6.31
N LEU A 28 9.64 -6.24 -6.28
CA LEU A 28 8.65 -6.28 -7.35
C LEU A 28 9.22 -5.81 -8.69
N ASP A 29 10.02 -4.74 -8.70
CA ASP A 29 10.71 -4.26 -9.89
C ASP A 29 11.60 -5.36 -10.50
N SER A 30 12.34 -6.10 -9.66
CA SER A 30 13.20 -7.18 -10.12
C SER A 30 12.42 -8.37 -10.71
N LEU A 31 11.19 -8.59 -10.24
CA LEU A 31 10.32 -9.67 -10.70
C LEU A 31 9.52 -9.28 -11.95
N SER A 32 9.23 -8.00 -12.14
CA SER A 32 8.32 -7.53 -13.19
C SER A 32 8.99 -7.35 -14.55
N HIS A 33 10.28 -7.71 -14.72
CA HIS A 33 11.09 -7.44 -15.92
C HIS A 33 11.06 -5.97 -16.39
N GLY A 34 10.67 -5.05 -15.49
CA GLY A 34 10.39 -3.65 -15.80
C GLY A 34 11.49 -2.70 -15.34
N TYR A 35 11.14 -1.42 -15.21
CA TYR A 35 12.06 -0.37 -14.78
C TYR A 35 12.40 -0.52 -13.29
N ILE A 36 13.68 -0.79 -13.00
CA ILE A 36 14.20 -0.86 -11.64
C ILE A 36 13.98 0.48 -10.93
N GLY A 37 13.29 0.45 -9.79
CA GLY A 37 13.01 1.62 -8.95
C GLY A 37 11.60 2.19 -9.10
N LEU A 38 10.80 1.74 -10.07
CA LEU A 38 9.44 2.24 -10.28
C LEU A 38 8.54 1.95 -9.07
N TYR A 39 8.43 0.68 -8.68
CA TYR A 39 7.66 0.27 -7.51
C TYR A 39 8.37 0.68 -6.21
N GLY A 40 9.71 0.72 -6.21
CA GLY A 40 10.47 1.22 -5.06
C GLY A 40 10.09 2.66 -4.67
N ILE A 41 10.03 3.57 -5.65
CA ILE A 41 9.66 4.97 -5.43
C ILE A 41 8.17 5.11 -5.13
N SER A 42 7.30 4.42 -5.88
CA SER A 42 5.85 4.52 -5.67
C SER A 42 5.46 4.04 -4.27
N PHE A 43 6.03 2.93 -3.80
CA PHE A 43 5.76 2.39 -2.47
C PHE A 43 6.29 3.31 -1.36
N PHE A 44 7.47 3.90 -1.55
CA PHE A 44 8.01 4.84 -0.58
C PHE A 44 7.11 6.06 -0.39
N VAL A 45 6.75 6.73 -1.49
CA VAL A 45 5.93 7.96 -1.46
C VAL A 45 4.55 7.68 -0.87
N THR A 46 3.95 6.55 -1.24
CA THR A 46 2.60 6.19 -0.78
C THR A 46 2.56 5.85 0.69
N LEU A 47 3.54 5.10 1.21
CA LEU A 47 3.63 4.80 2.64
C LEU A 47 3.96 6.05 3.46
N LEU A 48 4.76 6.97 2.92
CA LEU A 48 5.04 8.25 3.57
C LEU A 48 3.75 9.09 3.67
N LEU A 49 2.94 9.11 2.61
CA LEU A 49 1.64 9.78 2.61
C LEU A 49 0.63 9.09 3.54
N ALA A 50 0.59 7.76 3.56
CA ALA A 50 -0.25 6.97 4.45
C ALA A 50 0.05 7.28 5.92
N ARG A 51 1.34 7.42 6.28
CA ARG A 51 1.76 7.83 7.62
C ARG A 51 1.27 9.23 7.98
N LEU A 52 1.27 10.18 7.05
CA LEU A 52 0.73 11.53 7.31
C LEU A 52 -0.78 11.49 7.52
N LEU A 53 -1.48 10.66 6.76
CA LEU A 53 -2.94 10.58 6.76
C LEU A 53 -3.50 9.63 7.83
N ILE A 54 -2.67 8.87 8.55
CA ILE A 54 -3.08 7.94 9.61
C ILE A 54 -4.01 8.56 10.66
N LYS A 55 -3.79 9.85 10.99
CA LYS A 55 -4.60 10.57 11.98
C LYS A 55 -6.05 10.77 11.53
N LEU A 56 -6.31 10.81 10.22
CA LEU A 56 -7.66 10.89 9.67
C LEU A 56 -8.41 9.55 9.79
N PHE A 57 -7.67 8.44 9.91
CA PHE A 57 -8.21 7.08 9.93
C PHE A 57 -8.06 6.39 11.31
N TYR A 58 -7.85 7.17 12.37
CA TYR A 58 -7.62 6.67 13.74
C TYR A 58 -8.79 5.84 14.30
N ALA A 59 -9.96 5.90 13.67
CA ALA A 59 -11.04 4.96 13.93
C ALA A 59 -10.67 3.61 13.30
N ASN A 60 -10.23 2.65 14.12
CA ASN A 60 -9.90 1.26 13.73
C ASN A 60 -11.16 0.45 13.34
N THR A 61 -12.00 1.05 12.51
CA THR A 61 -13.25 0.52 12.02
C THR A 61 -13.02 -0.11 10.66
N PHE A 62 -13.81 -1.15 10.37
CA PHE A 62 -13.75 -1.87 9.10
C PHE A 62 -13.82 -0.90 7.90
N PHE A 63 -14.75 0.06 7.96
CA PHE A 63 -14.97 1.01 6.88
C PHE A 63 -13.83 2.01 6.71
N ALA A 64 -13.30 2.58 7.79
CA ALA A 64 -12.21 3.55 7.71
C ALA A 64 -10.93 2.94 7.14
N VAL A 65 -10.57 1.73 7.57
CA VAL A 65 -9.39 1.01 7.08
C VAL A 65 -9.56 0.64 5.60
N SER A 66 -10.74 0.12 5.24
CA SER A 66 -11.08 -0.21 3.85
C SER A 66 -10.96 0.99 2.92
N LEU A 67 -11.51 2.13 3.34
CA LEU A 67 -11.43 3.39 2.60
C LEU A 67 -9.99 3.90 2.52
N ALA A 68 -9.25 3.88 3.63
CA ALA A 68 -7.87 4.36 3.66
C ALA A 68 -6.98 3.56 2.70
N VAL A 69 -7.09 2.23 2.74
CA VAL A 69 -6.26 1.35 1.90
C VAL A 69 -6.65 1.44 0.43
N SER A 70 -7.94 1.54 0.10
CA SER A 70 -8.38 1.73 -1.29
C SER A 70 -7.87 3.05 -1.87
N VAL A 71 -8.02 4.16 -1.15
CA VAL A 71 -7.50 5.48 -1.57
C VAL A 71 -5.99 5.44 -1.76
N MET A 72 -5.24 4.85 -0.83
CA MET A 72 -3.78 4.74 -0.96
C MET A 72 -3.34 3.85 -2.11
N THR A 73 -4.11 2.80 -2.42
CA THR A 73 -3.84 1.94 -3.58
C THR A 73 -4.06 2.69 -4.89
N ILE A 74 -5.11 3.51 -4.99
CA ILE A 74 -5.34 4.36 -6.16
C ILE A 74 -4.19 5.36 -6.33
N LEU A 75 -3.76 6.00 -5.23
CA LEU A 75 -2.64 6.94 -5.25
C LEU A 75 -1.33 6.27 -5.65
N GLU A 76 -1.07 5.05 -5.19
CA GLU A 76 0.10 4.28 -5.59
C GLU A 76 0.07 3.92 -7.08
N GLY A 77 -1.07 3.45 -7.58
CA GLY A 77 -1.29 3.20 -9.00
C GLY A 77 -1.09 4.47 -9.84
N TRP A 78 -1.46 5.64 -9.31
CA TRP A 78 -1.27 6.91 -10.01
C TRP A 78 0.19 7.33 -10.06
N ILE A 79 0.91 7.21 -8.96
CA ILE A 79 2.33 7.53 -8.90
C ILE A 79 3.12 6.59 -9.81
N SER A 80 2.86 5.29 -9.75
CA SER A 80 3.56 4.30 -10.59
C SER A 80 3.30 4.53 -12.08
N LEU A 81 2.04 4.74 -12.49
CA LEU A 81 1.71 5.04 -13.89
C LEU A 81 2.22 6.40 -14.36
N SER A 82 2.34 7.38 -13.47
CA SER A 82 2.95 8.69 -13.78
C SER A 82 4.44 8.55 -14.06
N ILE A 83 5.16 7.80 -13.22
CA ILE A 83 6.58 7.50 -13.44
C ILE A 83 6.75 6.72 -14.74
N LEU A 84 5.92 5.70 -14.98
CA LEU A 84 5.99 4.90 -16.20
C LEU A 84 5.69 5.72 -17.45
N GLY A 85 4.72 6.64 -17.41
CA GLY A 85 4.40 7.53 -18.52
C GLY A 85 5.48 8.57 -18.82
N MET A 86 6.40 8.84 -17.88
CA MET A 86 7.60 9.64 -18.18
C MET A 86 8.69 8.83 -18.90
N LEU A 87 8.64 7.50 -18.79
CA LEU A 87 9.60 6.58 -19.39
C LEU A 87 9.10 6.02 -20.74
N GLU A 88 7.79 5.84 -20.89
CA GLU A 88 7.14 5.28 -22.07
C GLU A 88 6.17 6.27 -22.71
N THR A 89 6.33 6.53 -24.01
CA THR A 89 5.58 7.56 -24.74
C THR A 89 4.18 7.13 -25.20
N GLU A 90 3.88 5.83 -25.23
CA GLU A 90 2.61 5.28 -25.75
C GLU A 90 1.69 4.74 -24.64
N LEU A 91 1.93 5.11 -23.39
CA LEU A 91 1.22 4.52 -22.27
C LEU A 91 -0.20 5.10 -22.10
N ASN A 92 -1.21 4.24 -22.23
CA ASN A 92 -2.60 4.63 -22.01
C ASN A 92 -2.96 4.60 -20.51
N GLN A 93 -2.61 5.69 -19.81
CA GLN A 93 -2.73 5.81 -18.35
C GLN A 93 -4.17 5.64 -17.85
N SER A 94 -5.15 6.20 -18.56
CA SER A 94 -6.56 6.14 -18.15
C SER A 94 -7.12 4.72 -18.25
N SER A 95 -6.74 3.99 -19.29
CA SER A 95 -7.12 2.58 -19.45
C SER A 95 -6.53 1.71 -18.34
N LEU A 96 -5.24 1.87 -18.04
CA LEU A 96 -4.57 1.11 -16.98
C LEU A 96 -5.13 1.44 -15.59
N MET A 97 -5.46 2.70 -15.35
CA MET A 97 -6.16 3.12 -14.14
C MET A 97 -7.49 2.38 -13.95
N LEU A 98 -8.26 2.24 -15.03
CA LEU A 98 -9.59 1.67 -14.96
C LEU A 98 -9.59 0.14 -14.93
N THR A 99 -8.63 -0.48 -15.61
CA THR A 99 -8.55 -1.94 -15.78
C THR A 99 -7.69 -2.65 -14.75
N SER A 100 -6.70 -1.98 -14.16
CA SER A 100 -5.80 -2.61 -13.17
C SER A 100 -5.89 -1.96 -11.79
N THR A 101 -5.69 -0.64 -11.67
CA THR A 101 -5.51 0.00 -10.36
C THR A 101 -6.82 0.10 -9.59
N LEU A 102 -7.93 0.45 -10.26
CA LEU A 102 -9.26 0.56 -9.62
C LEU A 102 -9.76 -0.79 -9.09
N PRO A 103 -9.79 -1.88 -9.89
CA PRO A 103 -10.16 -3.20 -9.38
C PRO A 103 -9.27 -3.66 -8.23
N LEU A 104 -7.96 -3.40 -8.32
CA LEU A 104 -7.02 -3.73 -7.27
C LEU A 104 -7.27 -2.92 -5.98
N ALA A 105 -7.61 -1.64 -6.10
CA ALA A 105 -7.95 -0.79 -4.97
C ALA A 105 -9.23 -1.25 -4.25
N VAL A 106 -10.24 -1.69 -5.00
CA VAL A 106 -11.45 -2.29 -4.42
C VAL A 106 -11.10 -3.58 -3.68
N LEU A 107 -10.29 -4.45 -4.30
CA LEU A 107 -9.85 -5.70 -3.67
C LEU A 107 -9.05 -5.42 -2.39
N HIS A 108 -8.08 -4.51 -2.44
CA HIS A 108 -7.29 -4.13 -1.27
C HIS A 108 -8.15 -3.49 -0.18
N GLY A 109 -9.10 -2.64 -0.55
CA GLY A 109 -10.07 -2.06 0.37
C GLY A 109 -10.90 -3.13 1.07
N LEU A 110 -11.40 -4.14 0.36
CA LEU A 110 -12.24 -5.20 0.94
C LEU A 110 -11.44 -6.16 1.84
N VAL A 111 -10.22 -6.49 1.44
CA VAL A 111 -9.40 -7.50 2.14
C VAL A 111 -8.66 -6.91 3.35
N SER A 112 -8.27 -5.64 3.30
CA SER A 112 -7.44 -5.01 4.34
C SER A 112 -7.99 -5.04 5.77
N PRO A 113 -9.30 -4.91 6.03
CA PRO A 113 -9.80 -4.98 7.40
C PRO A 113 -9.68 -6.39 7.99
N PHE A 114 -9.80 -7.43 7.16
CA PHE A 114 -9.59 -8.82 7.60
C PHE A 114 -8.13 -9.08 7.95
N ILE A 115 -7.20 -8.57 7.12
CA ILE A 115 -5.76 -8.65 7.41
C ILE A 115 -5.47 -7.95 8.74
N LEU A 116 -6.01 -6.75 8.95
CA LEU A 116 -5.84 -6.03 10.20
C LEU A 116 -6.44 -6.83 11.38
N GLN A 117 -7.64 -7.39 11.20
CA GLN A 117 -8.29 -8.46 11.97
C GLN A 117 -7.27 -9.47 12.54
N SER A 118 -6.68 -10.22 11.61
CA SER A 118 -5.71 -11.28 11.89
C SER A 118 -4.44 -10.76 12.57
N VAL A 119 -3.99 -9.55 12.20
CA VAL A 119 -2.79 -8.93 12.77
C VAL A 119 -3.02 -8.49 14.22
N ILE A 120 -4.18 -7.90 14.60
CA ILE A 120 -4.41 -7.63 16.04
C ILE A 120 -4.56 -8.92 16.82
N TRP A 121 -5.23 -9.92 16.26
CA TRP A 121 -5.39 -11.21 16.91
C TRP A 121 -4.04 -11.88 17.19
N GLY A 122 -3.14 -11.89 16.19
CA GLY A 122 -1.79 -12.42 16.35
C GLY A 122 -0.96 -11.65 17.39
N GLU A 123 -0.96 -10.32 17.36
CA GLU A 123 -0.24 -9.51 18.36
C GLU A 123 -0.75 -9.76 19.78
N ASN A 124 -2.07 -9.89 19.98
CA ASN A 124 -2.64 -10.18 21.29
C ASN A 124 -2.24 -11.58 21.81
N HIS A 125 -2.14 -12.57 20.92
CA HIS A 125 -1.73 -13.92 21.29
C HIS A 125 -0.26 -13.98 21.70
N PHE A 126 0.63 -13.36 20.91
CA PHE A 126 2.07 -13.33 21.19
C PHE A 126 2.44 -12.51 22.42
N ILE A 127 1.77 -11.37 22.67
CA ILE A 127 2.05 -10.53 23.84
C ILE A 127 1.42 -11.14 25.10
N GLY A 128 0.24 -11.77 24.99
CA GLY A 128 -0.43 -12.45 26.10
C GLY A 128 0.36 -13.64 26.65
N ASP A 129 1.14 -14.33 25.83
CA ASP A 129 2.01 -15.45 26.26
C ASP A 129 3.32 -14.99 26.93
N THR A 130 3.63 -13.69 26.89
CA THR A 130 4.86 -13.12 27.48
C THR A 130 4.65 -12.38 28.81
N ALA A 131 3.43 -12.39 29.34
CA ALA A 131 3.05 -11.76 30.62
C ALA A 131 2.70 -12.83 31.67
#